data_AF-A0A0F8VGH0-F1
#
_entry.id   AF-A0A0F8VGH0-F1
#
_cell.length_a   1.000
_cell.length_b   1.000
_cell.length_c   1.000
_cell.angle_alpha   90.00
_cell.angle_beta   90.00
_cell.angle_gamma   90.00
#
_symmetry.space_group_name_H-M   'P 1'
#
loop_
_entity.id
_entity.type
_entity.pdbx_description
1 polymer ?
#
loop_
_entity_poly.entity_id
_entity_poly.type
_entity_poly.pdbx_seq_one_letter_code
_entity_poly.pdbx_strand_id
1 'polypeptide(L)'
;MPNSNTNEVKNSYLNNEDLMDLNSPKRIASIDFVKGLAMVFIILAHGALAWLDNDWRYIYGLTFAFLDFLGPSLFVFLSALSVVFSIRRKKKAKSTKAIRNGILTRGIVIIIIGIMFNPMSLRTSGQAVAFPLNLWGWNILMFIGFSQILSYYSLKLSKRARAVVGAVIIFISPLIRDLLFTYKKGNVVVWVLDLVITSPLPQVPLLPYLSICFLSTIFGELLFEAMVAGTDKAYKNLYKTFKRWGVFLIALGLIWWIFEGFVTRVWLQTESTMLKSEYLHLDLLRIANMQDYYKFPGMPTFMIRATISNMFYSLGAGLLIIAICFNNFDIKKKNNDVIKMVNFYGKTSLSLFLIQYMFLPLYIGQFSIIFYPFIFAGYCAFLGLMMYIWLKYFNGVGSPEWIMAQIGKTGQKRKISVQKDTSQITEKTSPKQLNQI
;
A
#
# COMPACT_ATOMS: atom_id res chain seq x y z
N MET A 1 37.63 -23.93 -31.55
CA MET A 1 37.44 -23.78 -30.10
C MET A 1 36.99 -22.35 -29.81
N PRO A 2 35.72 -22.09 -29.44
CA PRO A 2 35.27 -20.76 -29.06
C PRO A 2 35.37 -20.57 -27.53
N ASN A 3 35.95 -19.45 -27.14
CA ASN A 3 36.23 -19.01 -25.77
C ASN A 3 34.99 -19.01 -24.85
N SER A 4 35.13 -19.68 -23.71
CA SER A 4 34.12 -19.87 -22.66
C SER A 4 34.03 -18.73 -21.64
N ASN A 5 34.56 -17.53 -21.91
CA ASN A 5 34.74 -16.50 -20.87
C ASN A 5 33.70 -15.36 -20.85
N THR A 6 32.55 -15.49 -21.53
CA THR A 6 31.47 -14.48 -21.46
C THR A 6 30.45 -14.70 -20.34
N ASN A 7 30.60 -15.72 -19.50
CA ASN A 7 29.66 -16.02 -18.42
C ASN A 7 30.11 -15.56 -17.01
N GLU A 8 31.33 -15.10 -16.80
CA GLU A 8 31.81 -14.72 -15.45
C GLU A 8 31.49 -13.27 -15.04
N VAL A 9 31.17 -12.37 -15.98
CA VAL A 9 30.88 -10.96 -15.64
C VAL A 9 29.42 -10.74 -15.19
N LYS A 10 28.56 -11.77 -15.26
CA LYS A 10 27.14 -11.65 -14.87
C LYS A 10 26.85 -11.86 -13.38
N ASN A 11 27.83 -12.26 -12.57
CA ASN A 11 27.60 -12.67 -11.18
C ASN A 11 28.23 -11.77 -10.09
N SER A 12 28.88 -10.65 -10.45
CA SER A 12 29.51 -9.76 -9.44
C SER A 12 28.58 -8.70 -8.84
N TYR A 13 27.32 -8.59 -9.30
CA TYR A 13 26.38 -7.54 -8.89
C TYR A 13 25.31 -7.99 -7.89
N LEU A 14 25.26 -9.28 -7.56
CA LEU A 14 24.24 -9.84 -6.67
C LEU A 14 24.87 -10.12 -5.31
N ASN A 15 24.40 -9.41 -4.30
CA ASN A 15 24.76 -9.65 -2.92
C ASN A 15 24.39 -11.11 -2.55
N ASN A 16 25.07 -11.75 -1.60
CA ASN A 16 24.72 -13.11 -1.13
C ASN A 16 23.24 -13.25 -0.68
N GLU A 17 22.56 -12.14 -0.34
CA GLU A 17 21.12 -12.11 -0.09
C GLU A 17 20.26 -12.24 -1.37
N ASP A 18 20.74 -11.72 -2.51
CA ASP A 18 20.07 -11.82 -3.82
C ASP A 18 20.30 -13.19 -4.47
N LEU A 19 21.46 -13.82 -4.23
CA LEU A 19 21.73 -15.22 -4.59
C LEU A 19 20.85 -16.20 -3.79
N MET A 20 20.52 -15.90 -2.53
CA MET A 20 19.49 -16.63 -1.78
C MET A 20 18.07 -16.35 -2.28
N ASP A 21 17.78 -15.16 -2.81
CA ASP A 21 16.49 -14.83 -3.43
C ASP A 21 16.32 -15.49 -4.83
N LEU A 22 17.41 -15.90 -5.48
CA LEU A 22 17.39 -16.65 -6.75
C LEU A 22 16.92 -18.10 -6.61
N ASN A 23 17.16 -18.74 -5.46
CA ASN A 23 16.59 -20.05 -5.10
C ASN A 23 15.21 -19.93 -4.42
N SER A 24 14.62 -18.73 -4.38
CA SER A 24 13.30 -18.46 -3.82
C SER A 24 12.20 -18.69 -4.87
N PRO A 25 10.96 -19.04 -4.46
CA PRO A 25 9.86 -19.20 -5.40
C PRO A 25 9.70 -17.92 -6.24
N LYS A 26 9.70 -18.08 -7.57
CA LYS A 26 9.66 -17.01 -8.58
C LYS A 26 8.65 -15.92 -8.18
N ARG A 27 9.04 -14.64 -8.26
CA ARG A 27 8.12 -13.50 -8.14
C ARG A 27 6.89 -13.72 -9.03
N ILE A 28 5.71 -13.45 -8.48
CA ILE A 28 4.44 -13.57 -9.20
C ILE A 28 4.27 -12.36 -10.10
N ALA A 29 4.11 -12.59 -11.41
CA ALA A 29 3.99 -11.52 -12.38
C ALA A 29 2.70 -10.71 -12.14
N SER A 30 1.59 -11.36 -11.78
CA SER A 30 0.35 -10.63 -11.50
C SER A 30 0.43 -9.67 -10.31
N ILE A 31 1.18 -9.99 -9.25
CA ILE A 31 1.29 -9.10 -8.10
C ILE A 31 2.08 -7.85 -8.46
N ASP A 32 3.21 -8.01 -9.17
CA ASP A 32 3.97 -6.88 -9.68
C ASP A 32 3.10 -6.06 -10.68
N PHE A 33 2.33 -6.71 -11.55
CA PHE A 33 1.45 -6.03 -12.50
C PHE A 33 0.36 -5.21 -11.80
N VAL A 34 -0.38 -5.81 -10.86
CA VAL A 34 -1.48 -5.14 -10.16
C VAL A 34 -0.95 -3.97 -9.33
N LYS A 35 0.24 -4.11 -8.74
CA LYS A 35 0.91 -3.00 -8.04
C LYS A 35 1.33 -1.88 -8.98
N GLY A 36 1.83 -2.23 -10.16
CA GLY A 36 2.15 -1.27 -11.22
C GLY A 36 0.92 -0.54 -11.74
N LEU A 37 -0.18 -1.27 -11.96
CA LEU A 37 -1.47 -0.70 -12.36
C LEU A 37 -1.98 0.30 -11.32
N ALA A 38 -1.96 -0.07 -10.03
CA ALA A 38 -2.32 0.83 -8.95
C ALA A 38 -1.42 2.09 -8.94
N MET A 39 -0.13 1.94 -9.23
CA MET A 39 0.78 3.09 -9.34
C MET A 39 0.41 4.01 -10.51
N VAL A 40 0.09 3.47 -11.69
CA VAL A 40 -0.39 4.27 -12.84
C VAL A 40 -1.65 5.04 -12.47
N PHE A 41 -2.61 4.41 -11.78
CA PHE A 41 -3.83 5.09 -11.31
C PHE A 41 -3.54 6.18 -10.26
N ILE A 42 -2.58 5.94 -9.36
CA ILE A 42 -2.13 6.96 -8.41
C ILE A 42 -1.52 8.14 -9.16
N ILE A 43 -0.65 7.91 -10.14
CA ILE A 43 -0.06 8.98 -10.97
C ILE A 43 -1.17 9.74 -11.72
N LEU A 44 -2.14 9.01 -12.28
CA LEU A 44 -3.30 9.61 -12.96
C LEU A 44 -4.11 10.50 -12.00
N ALA A 45 -4.32 10.06 -10.76
CA ALA A 45 -5.09 10.81 -9.77
C ALA A 45 -4.40 12.13 -9.39
N HIS A 46 -3.12 12.07 -9.08
CA HIS A 46 -2.37 13.26 -8.66
C HIS A 46 -2.12 14.21 -9.84
N GLY A 47 -1.83 13.66 -11.03
CA GLY A 47 -1.70 14.44 -12.25
C GLY A 47 -3.01 15.14 -12.61
N ALA A 48 -4.16 14.44 -12.53
CA ALA A 48 -5.46 15.04 -12.86
C ALA A 48 -5.85 16.11 -11.85
N LEU A 49 -5.61 15.88 -10.56
CA LEU A 49 -5.87 16.87 -9.52
C LEU A 49 -5.01 18.13 -9.67
N ALA A 50 -3.73 17.96 -10.03
CA ALA A 50 -2.79 19.06 -10.11
C ALA A 50 -2.89 19.81 -11.45
N TRP A 51 -3.05 19.11 -12.57
CA TRP A 51 -2.80 19.66 -13.89
C TRP A 51 -4.03 19.99 -14.72
N LEU A 52 -5.19 19.39 -14.42
CA LEU A 52 -6.43 19.79 -15.09
C LEU A 52 -6.75 21.24 -14.71
N ASP A 53 -7.11 22.03 -15.71
CA ASP A 53 -7.65 23.37 -15.48
C ASP A 53 -8.99 23.32 -14.71
N ASN A 54 -9.48 24.48 -14.30
CA ASN A 54 -10.70 24.57 -13.48
C ASN A 54 -11.95 24.07 -14.22
N ASP A 55 -11.99 24.22 -15.55
CA ASP A 55 -13.15 23.85 -16.37
C ASP A 55 -13.31 22.32 -16.46
N TRP A 56 -12.19 21.58 -16.46
CA TRP A 56 -12.19 20.13 -16.58
C TRP A 56 -11.96 19.39 -15.26
N ARG A 57 -11.75 20.10 -14.15
CA ARG A 57 -11.49 19.50 -12.83
C ARG A 57 -12.63 18.60 -12.34
N TYR A 58 -13.86 18.81 -12.79
CA TYR A 58 -14.98 17.93 -12.44
C TYR A 58 -14.78 16.47 -12.92
N ILE A 59 -14.02 16.25 -14.01
CA ILE A 59 -13.70 14.92 -14.53
C ILE A 59 -12.82 14.14 -13.55
N TYR A 60 -11.92 14.82 -12.83
CA TYR A 60 -11.18 14.22 -11.72
C TYR A 60 -12.16 13.74 -10.64
N GLY A 61 -13.11 14.58 -10.21
CA GLY A 61 -14.12 14.21 -9.22
C GLY A 61 -14.93 12.97 -9.64
N LEU A 62 -15.40 12.98 -10.89
CA LEU A 62 -16.14 11.86 -11.49
C LEU A 62 -15.31 10.57 -11.51
N THR A 63 -14.14 10.62 -12.14
CA THR A 63 -13.32 9.42 -12.38
C THR A 63 -12.88 8.77 -11.08
N PHE A 64 -12.41 9.55 -10.11
CA PHE A 64 -11.84 9.01 -8.88
C PHE A 64 -12.89 8.65 -7.82
N ALA A 65 -14.13 9.17 -7.93
CA ALA A 65 -15.25 8.65 -7.16
C ALA A 65 -15.54 7.18 -7.49
N PHE A 66 -15.41 6.77 -8.75
CA PHE A 66 -15.67 5.39 -9.19
C PHE A 66 -14.45 4.47 -9.11
N LEU A 67 -13.24 5.01 -9.32
CA LEU A 67 -12.02 4.20 -9.47
C LEU A 67 -11.18 4.08 -8.20
N ASP A 68 -11.71 4.48 -7.06
CA ASP A 68 -10.95 4.52 -5.81
C ASP A 68 -10.35 3.17 -5.39
N PHE A 69 -11.11 2.09 -5.62
CA PHE A 69 -10.68 0.73 -5.32
C PHE A 69 -9.43 0.30 -6.11
N LEU A 70 -9.06 0.99 -7.19
CA LEU A 70 -7.85 0.72 -7.98
C LEU A 70 -6.59 1.38 -7.43
N GLY A 71 -6.73 2.40 -6.58
CA GLY A 71 -5.61 3.21 -6.09
C GLY A 71 -5.15 2.80 -4.68
N PRO A 72 -5.37 3.64 -3.64
CA PRO A 72 -4.83 3.41 -2.30
C PRO A 72 -5.23 2.07 -1.67
N SER A 73 -6.50 1.68 -1.76
CA SER A 73 -7.02 0.47 -1.11
C SER A 73 -6.35 -0.80 -1.65
N LEU A 74 -6.21 -0.91 -2.97
CA LEU A 74 -5.49 -1.99 -3.63
C LEU A 74 -4.00 -1.97 -3.29
N PHE A 75 -3.39 -0.78 -3.24
CA PHE A 75 -1.97 -0.65 -2.90
C PHE A 75 -1.67 -1.09 -1.46
N VAL A 76 -2.51 -0.71 -0.49
CA VAL A 76 -2.42 -1.17 0.91
C VAL A 76 -2.57 -2.68 0.99
N PHE A 77 -3.57 -3.24 0.28
CA PHE A 77 -3.79 -4.68 0.25
C PHE A 77 -2.54 -5.43 -0.25
N LEU A 78 -1.92 -4.97 -1.34
CA LEU A 78 -0.69 -5.55 -1.89
C LEU A 78 0.53 -5.36 -0.98
N SER A 79 0.62 -4.23 -0.27
CA SER A 79 1.66 -3.99 0.73
C SER A 79 1.64 -5.06 1.83
N ALA A 80 0.46 -5.35 2.37
CA ALA A 80 0.29 -6.37 3.40
C ALA A 80 0.63 -7.79 2.88
N LEU A 81 0.26 -8.13 1.63
CA LEU A 81 0.68 -9.38 0.99
C LEU A 81 2.21 -9.53 0.92
N SER A 82 2.92 -8.45 0.60
CA SER A 82 4.39 -8.45 0.50
C SER A 82 5.10 -8.84 1.81
N VAL A 83 4.48 -8.53 2.96
CA VAL A 83 5.00 -8.87 4.28
C VAL A 83 4.90 -10.37 4.54
N VAL A 84 3.78 -10.99 4.16
CA VAL A 84 3.59 -12.46 4.26
C VAL A 84 4.71 -13.18 3.51
N PHE A 85 4.99 -12.75 2.28
CA PHE A 85 6.10 -13.29 1.48
C PHE A 85 7.47 -13.10 2.12
N SER A 86 7.72 -11.93 2.71
CA SER A 86 9.00 -11.65 3.37
C SER A 86 9.22 -12.58 4.56
N ILE A 87 8.19 -12.76 5.40
CA ILE A 87 8.27 -13.61 6.60
C ILE A 87 8.41 -15.07 6.22
N ARG A 88 7.53 -15.56 5.35
CA ARG A 88 7.47 -16.99 5.01
C ARG A 88 8.72 -17.47 4.28
N ARG A 89 9.31 -16.65 3.40
CA ARG A 89 10.59 -16.97 2.74
C ARG A 89 11.75 -17.02 3.74
N LYS A 90 11.84 -16.01 4.61
CA LYS A 90 12.97 -15.90 5.55
C LYS A 90 12.91 -16.87 6.72
N LYS A 91 11.74 -17.45 7.02
CA LYS A 91 11.55 -18.37 8.16
C LYS A 91 12.48 -19.60 8.11
N LYS A 92 12.91 -20.02 6.92
CA LYS A 92 13.88 -21.14 6.75
C LYS A 92 15.34 -20.75 6.96
N ALA A 93 15.69 -19.47 6.80
CA ALA A 93 17.09 -19.03 6.69
C ALA A 93 17.52 -18.03 7.79
N LYS A 94 16.58 -17.37 8.46
CA LYS A 94 16.87 -16.29 9.41
C LYS A 94 16.09 -16.47 10.71
N SER A 95 16.71 -16.04 11.81
CA SER A 95 16.03 -16.03 13.12
C SER A 95 14.80 -15.13 13.10
N THR A 96 13.76 -15.51 13.85
CA THR A 96 12.52 -14.75 13.99
C THR A 96 12.77 -13.29 14.39
N LYS A 97 13.78 -13.05 15.24
CA LYS A 97 14.20 -11.70 15.67
C LYS A 97 14.77 -10.89 14.51
N ALA A 98 15.58 -11.49 13.63
CA ALA A 98 16.12 -10.81 12.46
C ALA A 98 15.04 -10.44 11.43
N ILE A 99 14.07 -11.35 11.20
CA ILE A 99 12.91 -11.09 10.33
C ILE A 99 12.08 -9.94 10.89
N ARG A 100 11.74 -9.99 12.18
CA ARG A 100 10.99 -8.94 12.87
C ARG A 100 11.66 -7.58 12.71
N ASN A 101 12.93 -7.49 13.07
CA ASN A 101 13.65 -6.22 13.02
C ASN A 101 13.71 -5.68 11.58
N GLY A 102 13.92 -6.53 10.57
CA GLY A 102 13.92 -6.09 9.17
C GLY A 102 12.58 -5.51 8.71
N ILE A 103 11.45 -6.09 9.17
CA ILE A 103 10.12 -5.58 8.86
C ILE A 103 9.83 -4.28 9.63
N LEU A 104 10.16 -4.24 10.92
CA LEU A 104 9.98 -3.04 11.74
C LEU A 104 10.81 -1.87 11.20
N THR A 105 12.09 -2.08 10.91
CA THR A 105 12.96 -1.04 10.33
C THR A 105 12.41 -0.53 9.01
N ARG A 106 11.98 -1.43 8.11
CA ARG A 106 11.37 -1.05 6.84
C ARG A 106 10.09 -0.22 7.04
N GLY A 107 9.20 -0.68 7.91
CA GLY A 107 7.96 0.02 8.24
C GLY A 107 8.21 1.41 8.84
N ILE A 108 9.15 1.52 9.79
CA ILE A 108 9.53 2.78 10.44
C ILE A 108 10.13 3.77 9.45
N VAL A 109 11.02 3.33 8.56
CA VAL A 109 11.61 4.21 7.53
C VAL A 109 10.52 4.78 6.63
N ILE A 110 9.58 3.95 6.18
CA ILE A 110 8.45 4.40 5.35
C ILE A 110 7.55 5.36 6.14
N ILE A 111 7.29 5.11 7.43
CA ILE A 111 6.55 6.02 8.31
C ILE A 111 7.25 7.39 8.40
N ILE A 112 8.57 7.41 8.60
CA ILE A 112 9.34 8.66 8.67
C ILE A 112 9.22 9.45 7.36
N ILE A 113 9.34 8.78 6.21
CA ILE A 113 9.13 9.41 4.90
C ILE A 113 7.69 9.96 4.81
N GLY A 114 6.70 9.20 5.27
CA GLY A 114 5.30 9.63 5.33
C GLY A 114 5.08 10.86 6.22
N ILE A 115 5.74 10.93 7.37
CA ILE A 115 5.68 12.08 8.28
C ILE A 115 6.25 13.33 7.61
N MET A 116 7.41 13.21 6.93
CA MET A 116 7.99 14.31 6.17
C MET A 116 7.12 14.75 4.99
N PHE A 117 6.31 13.83 4.47
CA PHE A 117 5.40 14.08 3.35
C PHE A 117 4.08 14.76 3.77
N ASN A 118 3.66 14.63 5.04
CA ASN A 118 2.38 15.17 5.53
C ASN A 118 2.20 16.68 5.33
N PRO A 119 3.19 17.56 5.63
CA PRO A 119 3.01 19.00 5.43
C PRO A 119 2.69 19.38 3.97
N MET A 120 3.32 18.70 3.01
CA MET A 120 3.03 18.90 1.59
C MET A 120 1.62 18.42 1.25
N SER A 121 1.26 17.21 1.70
CA SER A 121 -0.07 16.63 1.45
C SER A 121 -1.20 17.47 2.03
N LEU A 122 -1.07 17.94 3.28
CA LEU A 122 -2.07 18.76 3.96
C LEU A 122 -2.27 20.11 3.26
N ARG A 123 -1.18 20.73 2.81
CA ARG A 123 -1.24 21.97 2.03
C ARG A 123 -1.97 21.76 0.71
N THR A 124 -1.70 20.67 0.00
CA THR A 124 -2.40 20.36 -1.26
C THR A 124 -3.87 20.01 -1.07
N SER A 125 -4.27 19.49 0.09
CA SER A 125 -5.68 19.25 0.42
C SER A 125 -6.41 20.48 0.96
N GLY A 126 -5.77 21.66 1.00
CA GLY A 126 -6.36 22.90 1.49
C GLY A 126 -6.61 22.93 3.00
N GLN A 127 -5.98 22.03 3.76
CA GLN A 127 -6.12 21.98 5.22
C GLN A 127 -4.94 22.68 5.89
N ALA A 128 -5.22 23.80 6.54
CA ALA A 128 -4.24 24.52 7.34
C ALA A 128 -4.15 23.89 8.74
N VAL A 129 -3.17 23.03 8.94
CA VAL A 129 -2.84 22.45 10.25
C VAL A 129 -1.53 23.09 10.73
N ALA A 130 -1.50 23.59 11.96
CA ALA A 130 -0.31 24.21 12.53
C ALA A 130 0.79 23.16 12.81
N PHE A 131 2.04 23.58 12.76
CA PHE A 131 3.16 22.78 13.25
C PHE A 131 3.09 22.67 14.79
N PRO A 132 3.38 21.50 15.40
CA PRO A 132 3.87 20.26 14.80
C PRO A 132 2.77 19.27 14.36
N LEU A 133 1.48 19.61 14.53
CA LEU A 133 0.37 18.71 14.21
C LEU A 133 0.30 18.35 12.72
N ASN A 134 0.80 19.22 11.84
CA ASN A 134 0.89 18.96 10.40
C ASN A 134 1.92 17.87 10.01
N LEU A 135 2.73 17.37 10.94
CA LEU A 135 3.58 16.21 10.74
C LEU A 135 2.80 14.89 10.88
N TRP A 136 1.64 14.94 11.55
CA TRP A 136 0.81 13.77 11.81
C TRP A 136 -0.37 13.70 10.85
N GLY A 137 -0.64 12.51 10.32
CA GLY A 137 -1.70 12.29 9.34
C GLY A 137 -1.58 10.93 8.67
N TRP A 138 -2.69 10.22 8.55
CA TRP A 138 -2.74 8.94 7.84
C TRP A 138 -2.77 9.16 6.33
N ASN A 139 -1.63 9.57 5.78
CA ASN A 139 -1.37 9.44 4.36
C ASN A 139 -1.02 7.99 4.00
N ILE A 140 -1.07 7.69 2.70
CA ILE A 140 -0.83 6.34 2.19
C ILE A 140 0.55 5.78 2.55
N LEU A 141 1.62 6.58 2.59
CA LEU A 141 2.97 6.13 2.96
C LEU A 141 3.03 5.72 4.43
N MET A 142 2.53 6.60 5.32
CA MET A 142 2.47 6.30 6.75
C MET A 142 1.70 5.00 7.00
N PHE A 143 0.56 4.83 6.31
CA PHE A 143 -0.23 3.61 6.41
C PHE A 143 0.48 2.39 5.81
N ILE A 144 1.19 2.50 4.69
CA ILE A 144 2.00 1.40 4.13
C ILE A 144 3.03 0.94 5.16
N GLY A 145 3.78 1.87 5.76
CA GLY A 145 4.77 1.53 6.78
C GLY A 145 4.14 0.87 8.01
N PHE A 146 3.00 1.39 8.46
CA PHE A 146 2.24 0.83 9.58
C PHE A 146 1.67 -0.57 9.26
N SER A 147 1.12 -0.76 8.06
CA SER A 147 0.59 -2.04 7.58
C SER A 147 1.64 -3.15 7.59
N GLN A 148 2.92 -2.83 7.37
CA GLN A 148 4.00 -3.81 7.44
C GLN A 148 4.19 -4.36 8.85
N ILE A 149 4.20 -3.45 9.83
CA ILE A 149 4.35 -3.78 11.25
C ILE A 149 3.17 -4.64 11.71
N LEU A 150 1.95 -4.22 11.38
CA LEU A 150 0.75 -4.94 11.78
C LEU A 150 0.58 -6.28 11.09
N SER A 151 0.90 -6.36 9.80
CA SER A 151 0.83 -7.63 9.07
C SER A 151 1.74 -8.69 9.71
N TYR A 152 2.89 -8.29 10.24
CA TYR A 152 3.76 -9.18 11.01
C TYR A 152 3.07 -9.73 12.28
N TYR A 153 2.39 -8.88 13.04
CA TYR A 153 1.68 -9.32 14.26
C TYR A 153 0.40 -10.08 13.96
N SER A 154 -0.33 -9.67 12.92
CA SER A 154 -1.53 -10.35 12.41
C SER A 154 -1.23 -11.83 12.08
N LEU A 155 -0.07 -12.12 11.49
CA LEU A 155 0.33 -13.49 11.17
C LEU A 155 0.59 -14.41 12.38
N LYS A 156 0.62 -13.87 13.61
CA LYS A 156 0.65 -14.68 14.83
C LYS A 156 -0.73 -15.22 15.20
N LEU A 157 -1.80 -14.66 14.64
CA LEU A 157 -3.17 -15.07 14.86
C LEU A 157 -3.58 -16.15 13.84
N SER A 158 -4.50 -17.02 14.25
CA SER A 158 -5.11 -18.00 13.35
C SER A 158 -5.86 -17.32 12.20
N LYS A 159 -6.02 -18.00 11.05
CA LYS A 159 -6.77 -17.46 9.89
C LYS A 159 -8.19 -17.02 10.29
N ARG A 160 -8.86 -17.79 11.17
CA ARG A 160 -10.19 -17.47 11.71
C ARG A 160 -10.16 -16.22 12.60
N ALA A 161 -9.21 -16.13 13.53
CA ALA A 161 -9.08 -14.96 14.41
C ALA A 161 -8.83 -13.67 13.61
N ARG A 162 -7.99 -13.71 12.57
CA ARG A 162 -7.79 -12.56 11.67
C ARG A 162 -9.05 -12.16 10.92
N ALA A 163 -9.83 -13.14 10.45
CA ALA A 163 -11.09 -12.87 9.77
C ALA A 163 -12.09 -12.17 10.70
N VAL A 164 -12.23 -12.68 11.94
CA VAL A 164 -13.11 -12.10 12.96
C VAL A 164 -12.64 -10.70 13.36
N VAL A 165 -11.36 -10.51 13.69
CA VAL A 165 -10.80 -9.20 14.04
C VAL A 165 -10.97 -8.20 12.89
N GLY A 166 -10.67 -8.60 11.66
CA GLY A 166 -10.87 -7.77 10.48
C GLY A 166 -12.32 -7.34 10.32
N ALA A 167 -13.27 -8.27 10.41
CA ALA A 167 -14.69 -7.97 10.32
C ALA A 167 -15.18 -7.05 11.44
N VAL A 168 -14.80 -7.33 12.69
CA VAL A 168 -15.14 -6.50 13.87
C VAL A 168 -14.66 -5.07 13.66
N ILE A 169 -13.42 -4.88 13.20
CA ILE A 169 -12.87 -3.55 12.92
C ILE A 169 -13.69 -2.83 11.83
N ILE A 170 -14.09 -3.52 10.75
CA ILE A 170 -14.92 -2.92 9.69
C ILE A 170 -16.25 -2.39 10.27
N PHE A 171 -16.95 -3.19 11.08
CA PHE A 171 -18.26 -2.81 11.63
C PHE A 171 -18.18 -1.75 12.74
N ILE A 172 -17.17 -1.83 13.62
CA ILE A 172 -17.03 -0.91 14.75
C ILE A 172 -16.43 0.44 14.33
N SER A 173 -15.64 0.47 13.26
CA SER A 173 -14.90 1.67 12.89
C SER A 173 -15.77 2.92 12.66
N PRO A 174 -16.87 2.91 11.89
CA PRO A 174 -17.73 4.08 11.74
C PRO A 174 -18.28 4.59 13.07
N LEU A 175 -18.69 3.68 13.97
CA LEU A 175 -19.20 4.03 15.30
C LEU A 175 -18.14 4.73 16.14
N ILE A 176 -16.92 4.19 16.19
CA ILE A 176 -15.82 4.83 16.92
C ILE A 176 -15.55 6.22 16.36
N ARG A 177 -15.49 6.37 15.03
CA ARG A 177 -15.20 7.66 14.41
C ARG A 177 -16.26 8.71 14.70
N ASP A 178 -17.54 8.33 14.65
CA ASP A 178 -18.65 9.23 14.97
C ASP A 178 -18.62 9.68 16.44
N LEU A 179 -18.34 8.75 17.36
CA LEU A 179 -18.16 9.08 18.79
C LEU A 179 -16.96 10.02 19.01
N LEU A 180 -15.82 9.71 18.40
CA LEU A 180 -14.62 10.54 18.51
C LEU A 180 -14.88 11.97 17.99
N PHE A 181 -15.53 12.08 16.83
CA PHE A 181 -15.87 13.37 16.26
C PHE A 181 -16.82 14.17 17.15
N THR A 182 -17.87 13.55 17.67
CA THR A 182 -18.90 14.21 18.48
C THR A 182 -18.34 14.76 19.79
N TYR A 183 -17.49 13.97 20.47
CA TYR A 183 -17.04 14.30 21.83
C TYR A 183 -15.66 14.96 21.90
N LYS A 184 -14.91 15.12 20.80
CA LYS A 184 -13.55 15.69 20.84
C LYS A 184 -13.44 17.12 21.35
N LYS A 185 -14.49 17.94 21.23
CA LYS A 185 -14.47 19.34 21.71
C LYS A 185 -14.52 19.45 23.23
N GLY A 186 -15.07 18.44 23.93
CA GLY A 186 -15.28 18.47 25.37
C GLY A 186 -14.33 17.58 26.17
N ASN A 187 -13.48 16.78 25.51
CA ASN A 187 -12.63 15.80 26.19
C ASN A 187 -11.28 15.64 25.48
N VAL A 188 -10.19 15.96 26.18
CA VAL A 188 -8.82 15.89 25.67
C VAL A 188 -8.43 14.46 25.26
N VAL A 189 -8.86 13.44 26.01
CA VAL A 189 -8.57 12.04 25.69
C VAL A 189 -9.25 11.66 24.36
N VAL A 190 -10.51 12.06 24.19
CA VAL A 190 -11.24 11.83 22.93
C VAL A 190 -10.59 12.58 21.78
N TRP A 191 -10.14 13.82 21.99
CA TRP A 191 -9.40 14.58 21.00
C TRP A 191 -8.09 13.90 20.57
N VAL A 192 -7.30 13.40 21.53
CA VAL A 192 -6.08 12.63 21.22
C VAL A 192 -6.41 11.35 20.46
N LEU A 193 -7.49 10.65 20.83
CA LEU A 193 -7.92 9.45 20.12
C LEU A 193 -8.39 9.76 18.69
N ASP A 194 -9.15 10.85 18.48
CA ASP A 194 -9.53 11.33 17.15
C ASP A 194 -8.29 11.63 16.30
N LEU A 195 -7.30 12.32 16.89
CA LEU A 195 -6.03 12.63 16.24
C LEU A 195 -5.28 11.34 15.82
N VAL A 196 -5.29 10.30 16.65
CA VAL A 196 -4.58 9.04 16.35
C VAL A 196 -5.35 8.15 15.40
N ILE A 197 -6.68 8.08 15.48
CA ILE A 197 -7.50 7.13 14.72
C ILE A 197 -7.93 7.70 13.37
N THR A 198 -8.49 8.91 13.38
CA THR A 198 -8.96 9.61 12.19
C THR A 198 -7.84 10.43 11.58
N SER A 199 -7.09 11.14 12.44
CA SER A 199 -6.05 12.11 12.09
C SER A 199 -6.58 13.34 11.32
N PRO A 200 -5.80 14.43 11.27
CA PRO A 200 -6.24 15.64 10.58
C PRO A 200 -6.35 15.43 9.05
N LEU A 201 -5.67 14.41 8.52
CA LEU A 201 -5.74 13.99 7.12
C LEU A 201 -6.30 12.56 7.00
N PRO A 202 -7.63 12.37 7.01
CA PRO A 202 -8.25 11.04 6.94
C PRO A 202 -8.29 10.49 5.51
N GLN A 203 -7.16 10.49 4.80
CA GLN A 203 -7.07 9.87 3.47
C GLN A 203 -7.19 8.35 3.54
N VAL A 204 -6.53 7.74 4.54
CA VAL A 204 -6.58 6.32 4.88
C VAL A 204 -6.71 6.14 6.41
N PRO A 205 -7.86 6.49 7.02
CA PRO A 205 -8.05 6.43 8.46
C PRO A 205 -7.65 5.07 9.04
N LEU A 206 -7.10 5.09 10.26
CA LEU A 206 -6.39 3.95 10.81
C LEU A 206 -7.25 2.70 10.91
N LEU A 207 -8.41 2.82 11.55
CA LEU A 207 -9.24 1.67 11.93
C LEU A 207 -9.80 0.93 10.70
N PRO A 208 -10.49 1.56 9.74
CA PRO A 208 -11.00 0.82 8.58
C PRO A 208 -9.88 0.09 7.84
N TYR A 209 -8.76 0.76 7.58
CA TYR A 209 -7.66 0.17 6.82
C TYR A 209 -6.86 -0.87 7.63
N LEU A 210 -6.92 -0.84 8.97
CA LEU A 210 -6.38 -1.89 9.82
C LEU A 210 -7.02 -3.25 9.51
N SER A 211 -8.33 -3.27 9.21
CA SER A 211 -9.02 -4.51 8.81
C SER A 211 -8.41 -5.14 7.55
N ILE A 212 -7.97 -4.32 6.59
CA ILE A 212 -7.31 -4.77 5.36
C ILE A 212 -6.04 -5.54 5.72
N CYS A 213 -5.26 -5.08 6.70
CA CYS A 213 -4.05 -5.77 7.15
C CYS A 213 -4.36 -7.18 7.69
N PHE A 214 -5.45 -7.34 8.45
CA PHE A 214 -5.85 -8.65 8.96
C PHE A 214 -6.34 -9.57 7.84
N LEU A 215 -7.25 -9.10 7.00
CA LEU A 215 -7.87 -9.90 5.94
C LEU A 215 -6.91 -10.24 4.81
N SER A 216 -6.11 -9.29 4.35
CA SER A 216 -5.13 -9.50 3.26
C SER A 216 -4.09 -10.56 3.61
N THR A 217 -3.64 -10.66 4.87
CA THR A 217 -2.66 -11.68 5.25
C THR A 217 -3.18 -13.11 5.11
N ILE A 218 -4.51 -13.32 5.16
CA ILE A 218 -5.12 -14.64 4.90
C ILE A 218 -4.91 -15.01 3.43
N PHE A 219 -5.24 -14.09 2.52
CA PHE A 219 -5.06 -14.30 1.08
C PHE A 219 -3.58 -14.37 0.69
N GLY A 220 -2.70 -13.67 1.39
CA GLY A 220 -1.25 -13.75 1.19
C GLY A 220 -0.67 -15.11 1.55
N GLU A 221 -1.21 -15.76 2.58
CA GLU A 221 -0.81 -17.13 2.90
C GLU A 221 -1.31 -18.11 1.85
N LEU A 222 -2.55 -18.00 1.39
CA LEU A 222 -3.08 -18.85 0.32
C LEU A 222 -2.27 -18.72 -0.97
N LEU A 223 -1.91 -17.48 -1.32
CA LEU A 223 -1.05 -17.19 -2.47
C LEU A 223 0.35 -17.81 -2.30
N PHE A 224 0.96 -17.65 -1.13
CA PHE A 224 2.26 -18.26 -0.83
C PHE A 224 2.22 -19.79 -0.85
N GLU A 225 1.18 -20.41 -0.27
CA GLU A 225 0.98 -21.87 -0.29
C GLU A 225 0.89 -22.37 -1.74
N ALA A 226 0.13 -21.68 -2.60
CA ALA A 226 0.05 -22.02 -4.02
C ALA A 226 1.39 -21.87 -4.75
N MET A 227 2.16 -20.81 -4.46
CA MET A 227 3.50 -20.61 -5.04
C MET A 227 4.49 -21.71 -4.64
N VAL A 228 4.47 -22.11 -3.37
CA VAL A 228 5.34 -23.19 -2.87
C VAL A 228 4.96 -24.52 -3.52
N ALA A 229 3.66 -24.77 -3.72
CA ALA A 229 3.20 -25.96 -4.43
C ALA A 229 3.63 -25.95 -5.90
N GLY A 230 3.60 -24.78 -6.56
CA GLY A 230 4.08 -24.59 -7.94
C GLY A 230 3.34 -25.39 -9.01
N THR A 231 2.22 -26.05 -8.68
CA THR A 231 1.44 -26.87 -9.60
C THR A 231 0.31 -26.06 -10.25
N ASP A 232 0.00 -26.37 -11.51
CA ASP A 232 -1.14 -25.78 -12.23
C ASP A 232 -2.46 -25.97 -11.47
N LYS A 233 -2.62 -27.12 -10.80
CA LYS A 233 -3.80 -27.41 -9.96
C LYS A 233 -3.89 -26.43 -8.78
N ALA A 234 -2.78 -26.17 -8.09
CA ALA A 234 -2.75 -25.21 -6.98
C ALA A 234 -3.08 -23.78 -7.47
N TYR A 235 -2.52 -23.37 -8.62
CA TYR A 235 -2.79 -22.06 -9.21
C TYR A 235 -4.26 -21.90 -9.65
N LYS A 236 -4.83 -22.91 -10.32
CA LYS A 236 -6.25 -22.91 -10.70
C LYS A 236 -7.18 -22.87 -9.47
N ASN A 237 -6.83 -23.59 -8.40
CA ASN A 237 -7.58 -23.56 -7.14
C ASN A 237 -7.50 -22.21 -6.45
N LEU A 238 -6.33 -21.57 -6.44
CA LEU A 238 -6.16 -20.23 -5.90
C LEU A 238 -6.99 -19.21 -6.69
N TYR A 239 -6.91 -19.23 -8.03
CA TYR A 239 -7.73 -18.39 -8.90
C TYR A 239 -9.22 -18.51 -8.57
N LYS A 240 -9.74 -19.74 -8.49
CA LYS A 240 -11.15 -20.00 -8.11
C LYS A 240 -11.49 -19.47 -6.72
N THR A 241 -10.54 -19.54 -5.78
CA THR A 241 -10.73 -19.06 -4.42
C THR A 241 -10.77 -17.54 -4.37
N PHE A 242 -9.82 -16.86 -5.00
CA PHE A 242 -9.81 -15.39 -5.09
C PHE A 242 -11.03 -14.86 -5.84
N LYS A 243 -11.43 -15.50 -6.95
CA LYS A 243 -12.66 -15.14 -7.67
C LYS A 243 -13.90 -15.27 -6.78
N ARG A 244 -14.09 -16.41 -6.10
CA ARG A 244 -15.26 -16.65 -5.23
C ARG A 244 -15.34 -15.65 -4.08
N TRP A 245 -14.23 -15.44 -3.37
CA TRP A 245 -14.18 -14.49 -2.27
C TRP A 245 -14.28 -13.04 -2.75
N GLY A 246 -13.71 -12.71 -3.91
CA GLY A 246 -13.84 -11.40 -4.53
C GLY A 246 -15.30 -11.05 -4.81
N VAL A 247 -16.02 -11.95 -5.49
CA VAL A 247 -17.46 -11.77 -5.78
C VAL A 247 -18.28 -11.72 -4.49
N PHE A 248 -18.02 -12.61 -3.53
CA PHE A 248 -18.72 -12.64 -2.25
C PHE A 248 -18.58 -11.32 -1.48
N LEU A 249 -17.38 -10.76 -1.38
CA LEU A 249 -17.14 -9.51 -0.64
C LEU A 249 -17.72 -8.29 -1.38
N ILE A 250 -17.71 -8.26 -2.71
CA ILE A 250 -18.40 -7.23 -3.49
C ILE A 250 -19.91 -7.29 -3.19
N ALA A 251 -20.51 -8.48 -3.28
CA ALA A 251 -21.93 -8.66 -2.99
C ALA A 251 -22.28 -8.24 -1.56
N LEU A 252 -21.44 -8.62 -0.59
CA LEU A 252 -21.63 -8.22 0.81
C LEU A 252 -21.59 -6.69 0.99
N GLY A 253 -20.65 -5.99 0.34
CA GLY A 253 -20.58 -4.53 0.37
C GLY A 253 -21.81 -3.85 -0.25
N LEU A 254 -22.32 -4.39 -1.35
CA LEU A 254 -23.54 -3.88 -2.00
C LEU A 254 -24.80 -4.16 -1.18
N ILE A 255 -24.93 -5.37 -0.61
CA ILE A 255 -26.04 -5.72 0.29
C ILE A 255 -26.04 -4.83 1.53
N TRP A 256 -24.86 -4.55 2.10
CA TRP A 256 -24.77 -3.66 3.25
C TRP A 256 -25.22 -2.23 2.91
N TRP A 257 -24.81 -1.70 1.74
CA TRP A 257 -25.29 -0.40 1.28
C TRP A 257 -26.82 -0.36 1.13
N ILE A 258 -27.43 -1.41 0.56
CA ILE A 258 -28.89 -1.51 0.43
C ILE A 258 -29.55 -1.52 1.81
N PHE A 259 -29.04 -2.34 2.74
CA PHE A 259 -29.54 -2.42 4.10
C PHE A 259 -29.45 -1.07 4.83
N GLU A 260 -28.30 -0.39 4.74
CA GLU A 260 -28.08 0.94 5.30
C GLU A 260 -29.07 1.96 4.74
N GLY A 261 -29.32 1.92 3.42
CA GLY A 261 -30.30 2.77 2.75
C GLY A 261 -31.73 2.54 3.25
N PHE A 262 -32.13 1.28 3.49
CA PHE A 262 -33.43 0.97 4.09
C PHE A 262 -33.57 1.45 5.53
N VAL A 263 -32.55 1.22 6.37
CA VAL A 263 -32.58 1.56 7.81
C VAL A 263 -32.57 3.08 8.02
N THR A 264 -31.69 3.80 7.31
CA THR A 264 -31.51 5.24 7.48
C THR A 264 -32.44 6.08 6.61
N ARG A 265 -33.10 5.46 5.62
CA ARG A 265 -33.83 6.13 4.53
C ARG A 265 -32.94 7.07 3.67
N VAL A 266 -31.61 6.92 3.76
CA VAL A 266 -30.62 7.70 3.00
C VAL A 266 -29.84 6.76 2.09
N TRP A 267 -30.18 6.77 0.80
CA TRP A 267 -29.53 5.92 -0.21
C TRP A 267 -28.21 6.50 -0.73
N LEU A 268 -28.14 7.82 -0.78
CA LEU A 268 -27.03 8.58 -1.32
C LEU A 268 -26.60 9.62 -0.29
N GLN A 269 -25.29 9.67 -0.05
CA GLN A 269 -24.70 10.53 0.95
C GLN A 269 -24.19 11.82 0.32
N THR A 270 -24.28 12.91 1.09
CA THR A 270 -23.84 14.25 0.72
C THR A 270 -23.09 14.89 1.89
N GLU A 271 -22.61 16.12 1.72
CA GLU A 271 -22.02 16.89 2.83
C GLU A 271 -23.04 17.22 3.95
N SER A 272 -24.35 17.09 3.70
CA SER A 272 -25.39 17.28 4.71
C SER A 272 -25.71 16.03 5.52
N THR A 273 -25.44 14.83 4.99
CA THR A 273 -25.69 13.57 5.68
C THR A 273 -24.44 12.97 6.31
N MET A 274 -23.26 13.32 5.80
CA MET A 274 -21.96 12.85 6.30
C MET A 274 -20.96 13.99 6.39
N LEU A 275 -20.13 13.94 7.44
CA LEU A 275 -19.13 14.97 7.70
C LEU A 275 -17.98 14.91 6.68
N LYS A 276 -17.85 15.94 5.86
CA LYS A 276 -16.79 16.07 4.86
C LYS A 276 -15.38 15.94 5.44
N SER A 277 -15.13 16.53 6.61
CA SER A 277 -13.82 16.48 7.27
C SER A 277 -13.37 15.05 7.59
N GLU A 278 -14.33 14.16 7.79
CA GLU A 278 -14.13 12.74 8.10
C GLU A 278 -14.09 11.89 6.82
N TYR A 279 -14.88 12.27 5.82
CA TYR A 279 -15.05 11.51 4.58
C TYR A 279 -14.61 12.36 3.39
N LEU A 280 -13.30 12.53 3.22
CA LEU A 280 -12.70 13.34 2.15
C LEU A 280 -13.17 12.94 0.74
N HIS A 281 -13.66 11.71 0.56
CA HIS A 281 -14.22 11.24 -0.71
C HIS A 281 -15.48 12.02 -1.14
N LEU A 282 -16.20 12.64 -0.19
CA LEU A 282 -17.32 13.55 -0.51
C LEU A 282 -16.85 14.80 -1.24
N ASP A 283 -15.58 15.20 -1.11
CA ASP A 283 -15.04 16.31 -1.88
C ASP A 283 -14.97 15.99 -3.38
N LEU A 284 -14.83 14.71 -3.76
CA LEU A 284 -14.90 14.28 -5.16
C LEU A 284 -16.29 14.48 -5.75
N LEU A 285 -17.34 14.23 -4.96
CA LEU A 285 -18.72 14.53 -5.36
C LEU A 285 -18.91 16.03 -5.58
N ARG A 286 -18.41 16.85 -4.65
CA ARG A 286 -18.47 18.31 -4.78
C ARG A 286 -17.74 18.78 -6.05
N ILE A 287 -16.54 18.26 -6.30
CA ILE A 287 -15.76 18.59 -7.50
C ILE A 287 -16.50 18.11 -8.77
N ALA A 288 -17.06 16.90 -8.76
CA ALA A 288 -17.86 16.38 -9.88
C ALA A 288 -19.11 17.23 -10.18
N ASN A 289 -19.68 17.88 -9.17
CA ASN A 289 -20.84 18.76 -9.27
C ASN A 289 -20.51 20.23 -9.61
N MET A 290 -19.24 20.56 -9.90
CA MET A 290 -18.83 21.91 -10.34
C MET A 290 -19.25 22.24 -11.77
N GLN A 291 -19.65 21.24 -12.55
CA GLN A 291 -20.18 21.44 -13.91
C GLN A 291 -21.67 21.82 -13.91
N ASP A 292 -22.11 22.43 -15.00
CA ASP A 292 -23.45 23.04 -15.11
C ASP A 292 -24.53 22.15 -15.75
N TYR A 293 -24.18 20.97 -16.27
CA TYR A 293 -25.08 20.11 -17.05
C TYR A 293 -25.81 19.03 -16.23
N TYR A 294 -25.21 18.47 -15.17
CA TYR A 294 -25.81 17.37 -14.38
C TYR A 294 -25.31 17.32 -12.94
N LYS A 295 -26.15 17.63 -11.94
CA LYS A 295 -25.75 17.53 -10.54
C LYS A 295 -26.07 16.15 -9.98
N PHE A 296 -25.05 15.43 -9.54
CA PHE A 296 -25.20 14.17 -8.82
C PHE A 296 -25.89 14.42 -7.47
N PRO A 297 -27.00 13.71 -7.17
CA PRO A 297 -27.75 13.92 -5.94
C PRO A 297 -27.03 13.41 -4.68
N GLY A 298 -26.00 12.58 -4.83
CA GLY A 298 -25.18 12.07 -3.74
C GLY A 298 -24.30 10.91 -4.18
N MET A 299 -23.59 10.28 -3.23
CA MET A 299 -22.72 9.13 -3.46
C MET A 299 -23.16 7.93 -2.61
N PRO A 300 -23.25 6.72 -3.17
CA PRO A 300 -23.58 5.53 -2.38
C PRO A 300 -22.43 5.18 -1.43
N THR A 301 -22.74 4.60 -0.25
CA THR A 301 -21.72 4.38 0.79
C THR A 301 -20.61 3.43 0.34
N PHE A 302 -20.88 2.47 -0.55
CA PHE A 302 -19.84 1.58 -1.07
C PHE A 302 -18.76 2.29 -1.91
N MET A 303 -19.03 3.50 -2.41
CA MET A 303 -18.05 4.35 -3.09
C MET A 303 -17.32 5.31 -2.14
N ILE A 304 -17.82 5.51 -0.92
CA ILE A 304 -17.20 6.40 0.06
C ILE A 304 -16.19 5.63 0.88
N ARG A 305 -14.92 6.03 0.80
CA ARG A 305 -13.84 5.42 1.60
C ARG A 305 -14.21 5.26 3.07
N ALA A 306 -13.71 4.19 3.68
CA ALA A 306 -13.80 3.94 5.11
C ALA A 306 -15.21 3.69 5.68
N THR A 307 -16.24 3.57 4.83
CA THR A 307 -17.54 3.02 5.23
C THR A 307 -17.52 1.49 5.22
N ILE A 308 -18.46 0.86 5.92
CA ILE A 308 -18.58 -0.61 6.00
C ILE A 308 -18.71 -1.21 4.59
N SER A 309 -19.65 -0.69 3.80
CA SER A 309 -19.92 -1.09 2.42
C SER A 309 -18.66 -1.00 1.55
N ASN A 310 -17.92 0.10 1.67
CA ASN A 310 -16.71 0.33 0.88
C ASN A 310 -15.57 -0.60 1.26
N MET A 311 -15.39 -0.93 2.53
CA MET A 311 -14.34 -1.85 2.96
C MET A 311 -14.53 -3.23 2.34
N PHE A 312 -15.75 -3.77 2.37
CA PHE A 312 -16.06 -5.06 1.72
C PHE A 312 -15.95 -4.98 0.20
N TYR A 313 -16.53 -3.93 -0.41
CA TYR A 313 -16.48 -3.72 -1.85
C TYR A 313 -15.04 -3.64 -2.36
N SER A 314 -14.20 -2.80 -1.75
CA SER A 314 -12.81 -2.57 -2.15
C SER A 314 -11.94 -3.82 -1.98
N LEU A 315 -12.10 -4.57 -0.89
CA LEU A 315 -11.41 -5.84 -0.68
C LEU A 315 -11.82 -6.88 -1.74
N GLY A 316 -13.12 -6.97 -2.03
CA GLY A 316 -13.64 -7.90 -3.03
C GLY A 316 -13.17 -7.55 -4.44
N ALA A 317 -13.23 -6.27 -4.81
CA ALA A 317 -12.73 -5.76 -6.08
C ALA A 317 -11.23 -6.01 -6.24
N GLY A 318 -10.44 -5.74 -5.20
CA GLY A 318 -9.00 -6.01 -5.20
C GLY A 318 -8.67 -7.48 -5.42
N LEU A 319 -9.39 -8.40 -4.75
CA LEU A 319 -9.23 -9.84 -4.96
C LEU A 319 -9.61 -10.28 -6.38
N LEU A 320 -10.68 -9.71 -6.94
CA LEU A 320 -11.13 -10.04 -8.28
C LEU A 320 -10.12 -9.57 -9.35
N ILE A 321 -9.58 -8.36 -9.20
CA ILE A 321 -8.50 -7.85 -10.07
C ILE A 321 -7.30 -8.78 -10.00
N ILE A 322 -6.85 -9.14 -8.79
CA ILE A 322 -5.73 -10.07 -8.62
C ILE A 322 -6.05 -11.41 -9.26
N ALA A 323 -7.26 -11.96 -9.10
CA ALA A 323 -7.66 -13.22 -9.74
C ALA A 323 -7.59 -13.14 -11.27
N ILE A 324 -8.10 -12.06 -11.86
CA ILE A 324 -8.08 -11.83 -13.31
C ILE A 324 -6.63 -11.73 -13.83
N CYS A 325 -5.80 -10.93 -13.17
CA CYS A 325 -4.39 -10.76 -13.52
C CYS A 325 -3.61 -12.07 -13.33
N PHE A 326 -3.85 -12.80 -12.24
CA PHE A 326 -3.21 -14.09 -11.95
C PHE A 326 -3.54 -15.13 -13.04
N ASN A 327 -4.80 -15.19 -13.48
CA ASN A 327 -5.18 -16.07 -14.58
C ASN A 327 -4.50 -15.69 -15.90
N ASN A 328 -4.40 -14.40 -16.22
CA ASN A 328 -3.79 -13.97 -17.48
C ASN A 328 -2.27 -14.10 -17.50
N PHE A 329 -1.58 -13.78 -16.40
CA PHE A 329 -0.12 -13.65 -16.39
C PHE A 329 0.59 -14.85 -15.80
N ASP A 330 0.04 -15.48 -14.77
CA ASP A 330 0.70 -16.61 -14.11
C ASP A 330 0.20 -17.96 -14.63
N ILE A 331 -1.10 -18.09 -14.94
CA ILE A 331 -1.67 -19.33 -15.52
C ILE A 331 -1.50 -19.35 -17.04
N LYS A 332 -2.03 -18.33 -17.75
CA LYS A 332 -1.95 -18.26 -19.23
C LYS A 332 -0.61 -17.75 -19.76
N LYS A 333 0.29 -17.29 -18.88
CA LYS A 333 1.65 -16.82 -19.23
C LYS A 333 1.66 -15.74 -20.33
N LYS A 334 0.64 -14.88 -20.40
CA LYS A 334 0.63 -13.76 -21.35
C LYS A 334 1.76 -12.79 -21.02
N ASN A 335 2.52 -12.38 -22.04
CA ASN A 335 3.63 -11.46 -21.89
C ASN A 335 3.69 -10.55 -23.12
N ASN A 336 3.71 -9.25 -22.91
CA ASN A 336 3.93 -8.22 -23.92
C ASN A 336 4.66 -7.03 -23.27
N ASP A 337 5.10 -6.07 -24.07
CA ASP A 337 5.96 -4.99 -23.55
C ASP A 337 5.23 -4.04 -22.61
N VAL A 338 3.92 -3.82 -22.81
CA VAL A 338 3.07 -3.08 -21.87
C VAL A 338 3.04 -3.77 -20.51
N ILE A 339 2.86 -5.10 -20.47
CA ILE A 339 2.88 -5.89 -19.24
C ILE A 339 4.25 -5.80 -18.56
N LYS A 340 5.35 -5.86 -19.32
CA LYS A 340 6.71 -5.69 -18.76
C LYS A 340 6.91 -4.30 -18.15
N MET A 341 6.43 -3.25 -18.82
CA MET A 341 6.49 -1.88 -18.32
C MET A 341 5.68 -1.71 -17.04
N VAL A 342 4.43 -2.18 -17.01
CA VAL A 342 3.59 -2.11 -15.81
C VAL A 342 4.19 -2.94 -14.66
N ASN A 343 4.72 -4.13 -14.95
CA ASN A 343 5.47 -4.92 -13.97
C ASN A 343 6.68 -4.14 -13.42
N PHE A 344 7.42 -3.45 -14.28
CA PHE A 344 8.52 -2.60 -13.85
C PHE A 344 8.05 -1.53 -12.86
N TYR A 345 6.92 -0.86 -13.14
CA TYR A 345 6.34 0.13 -12.19
C TYR A 345 5.96 -0.51 -10.87
N GLY A 346 5.43 -1.73 -10.87
CA GLY A 346 5.14 -2.45 -9.62
C GLY A 346 6.39 -2.70 -8.76
N LYS A 347 7.50 -3.04 -9.41
CA LYS A 347 8.79 -3.28 -8.74
C LYS A 347 9.36 -2.00 -8.12
N THR A 348 9.17 -0.86 -8.79
CA THR A 348 9.75 0.44 -8.43
C THR A 348 8.76 1.43 -7.81
N SER A 349 7.54 0.96 -7.56
CA SER A 349 6.39 1.71 -7.06
C SER A 349 6.65 2.72 -5.93
N LEU A 350 7.46 2.39 -4.91
CA LEU A 350 7.69 3.34 -3.80
C LEU A 350 8.57 4.51 -4.24
N SER A 351 9.63 4.23 -4.99
CA SER A 351 10.44 5.27 -5.64
C SER A 351 9.60 6.11 -6.60
N LEU A 352 8.82 5.47 -7.48
CA LEU A 352 7.93 6.17 -8.42
C LEU A 352 6.94 7.08 -7.69
N PHE A 353 6.33 6.58 -6.61
CA PHE A 353 5.37 7.34 -5.81
C PHE A 353 5.96 8.63 -5.26
N LEU A 354 7.21 8.62 -4.78
CA LEU A 354 7.85 9.83 -4.23
C LEU A 354 8.28 10.78 -5.33
N ILE A 355 8.89 10.25 -6.39
CA ILE A 355 9.49 11.10 -7.42
C ILE A 355 8.42 11.85 -8.21
N GLN A 356 7.25 11.25 -8.46
CA GLN A 356 6.17 11.98 -9.15
C GLN A 356 5.82 13.32 -8.46
N TYR A 357 5.86 13.38 -7.13
CA TYR A 357 5.52 14.60 -6.39
C TYR A 357 6.51 15.75 -6.63
N MET A 358 7.75 15.44 -7.04
CA MET A 358 8.71 16.48 -7.43
C MET A 358 8.29 17.20 -8.72
N PHE A 359 7.49 16.55 -9.58
CA PHE A 359 7.10 17.07 -10.88
C PHE A 359 5.65 17.59 -10.93
N LEU A 360 4.79 17.20 -9.98
CA LEU A 360 3.41 17.69 -9.93
C LEU A 360 3.27 19.22 -9.97
N PRO A 361 4.13 20.03 -9.30
CA PRO A 361 4.00 21.49 -9.33
C PRO A 361 4.26 22.14 -10.69
N LEU A 362 4.85 21.44 -11.66
CA LEU A 362 5.30 22.05 -12.92
C LEU A 362 4.16 22.54 -13.83
N TYR A 363 2.98 21.92 -13.76
CA TYR A 363 1.90 22.16 -14.70
C TYR A 363 0.56 22.43 -14.00
N ILE A 364 0.58 23.15 -12.88
CA ILE A 364 -0.63 23.38 -12.09
C ILE A 364 -1.70 24.10 -12.94
N GLY A 365 -2.85 23.44 -13.12
CA GLY A 365 -4.02 23.96 -13.83
C GLY A 365 -3.80 24.33 -15.29
N GLN A 366 -2.85 23.68 -15.99
CA GLN A 366 -2.44 24.07 -17.35
C GLN A 366 -3.17 23.33 -18.47
N PHE A 367 -3.74 22.15 -18.23
CA PHE A 367 -4.20 21.27 -19.31
C PHE A 367 -5.71 21.07 -19.31
N SER A 368 -6.31 21.21 -20.48
CA SER A 368 -7.68 20.77 -20.73
C SER A 368 -7.76 19.24 -20.85
N ILE A 369 -8.97 18.69 -20.80
CA ILE A 369 -9.16 17.23 -20.95
C ILE A 369 -8.66 16.69 -22.29
N ILE A 370 -8.61 17.52 -23.35
CA ILE A 370 -8.18 17.09 -24.68
C ILE A 370 -6.68 16.78 -24.68
N PHE A 371 -5.88 17.63 -24.01
CA PHE A 371 -4.42 17.46 -23.96
C PHE A 371 -3.98 16.52 -22.84
N TYR A 372 -4.76 16.43 -21.76
CA TYR A 372 -4.38 15.70 -20.55
C TYR A 372 -3.98 14.23 -20.80
N PRO A 373 -4.69 13.40 -21.60
CA PRO A 373 -4.30 12.02 -21.88
C PRO A 373 -2.92 11.88 -22.53
N PHE A 374 -2.59 12.78 -23.46
CA PHE A 374 -1.29 12.77 -24.15
C PHE A 374 -0.16 13.16 -23.20
N ILE A 375 -0.37 14.21 -22.40
CA ILE A 375 0.59 14.64 -21.38
C ILE A 375 0.77 13.56 -20.32
N PHE A 376 -0.31 12.95 -19.85
CA PHE A 376 -0.26 11.86 -18.88
C PHE A 376 0.52 10.64 -19.41
N ALA A 377 0.28 10.24 -20.66
CA ALA A 377 1.01 9.14 -21.29
C ALA A 377 2.50 9.46 -21.42
N GLY A 378 2.84 10.67 -21.90
CA GLY A 378 4.22 11.15 -21.97
C GLY A 378 4.90 11.22 -20.60
N TYR A 379 4.18 11.67 -19.58
CA TYR A 379 4.65 11.73 -18.20
C TYR A 379 4.93 10.35 -17.61
N CYS A 380 4.03 9.37 -17.83
CA CYS A 380 4.30 7.99 -17.43
C CYS A 380 5.58 7.48 -18.13
N ALA A 381 5.68 7.62 -19.45
CA ALA A 381 6.87 7.20 -20.19
C ALA A 381 8.15 7.86 -19.64
N PHE A 382 8.11 9.17 -19.37
CA PHE A 382 9.20 9.92 -18.75
C PHE A 382 9.60 9.35 -17.38
N LEU A 383 8.64 9.17 -16.46
CA LEU A 383 8.90 8.60 -15.15
C LEU A 383 9.49 7.18 -15.24
N GLY A 384 8.97 6.37 -16.16
CA GLY A 384 9.48 5.02 -16.44
C GLY A 384 10.93 5.02 -16.92
N LEU A 385 11.26 5.88 -17.89
CA LEU A 385 12.61 6.02 -18.44
C LEU A 385 13.58 6.53 -17.38
N MET A 386 13.21 7.55 -16.63
CA MET A 386 14.03 8.10 -15.55
C MET A 386 14.31 7.03 -14.48
N MET A 387 13.30 6.26 -14.06
CA MET A 387 13.49 5.15 -13.13
C MET A 387 14.40 4.06 -13.70
N TYR A 388 14.27 3.76 -14.99
CA TYR A 388 15.14 2.79 -15.66
C TYR A 388 16.60 3.27 -15.65
N ILE A 389 16.85 4.54 -15.99
CA ILE A 389 18.18 5.14 -15.98
C ILE A 389 18.76 5.13 -14.56
N TRP A 390 17.98 5.56 -13.57
CA TRP A 390 18.39 5.55 -12.16
C TRP A 390 18.81 4.15 -11.70
N LEU A 391 17.97 3.13 -11.96
CA LEU A 391 18.27 1.78 -11.51
C LEU A 391 19.44 1.14 -12.27
N LYS A 392 19.54 1.37 -13.58
CA LYS A 392 20.56 0.74 -14.41
C LYS A 392 21.93 1.37 -14.27
N TYR A 393 22.02 2.70 -14.25
CA TYR A 393 23.29 3.41 -14.30
C TYR A 393 23.74 3.95 -12.94
N PHE A 394 22.80 4.23 -12.03
CA PHE A 394 23.10 4.75 -10.69
C PHE A 394 22.83 3.73 -9.58
N ASN A 395 22.57 2.46 -9.93
CA ASN A 395 22.31 1.37 -8.99
C ASN A 395 21.20 1.68 -7.95
N GLY A 396 20.25 2.57 -8.30
CA GLY A 396 19.19 3.00 -7.40
C GLY A 396 19.67 3.73 -6.14
N VAL A 397 20.91 4.24 -6.10
CA VAL A 397 21.44 4.98 -4.93
C VAL A 397 20.53 6.15 -4.59
N GLY A 398 20.20 6.31 -3.30
CA GLY A 398 19.27 7.34 -2.82
C GLY A 398 17.78 7.00 -2.94
N SER A 399 17.41 5.92 -3.61
CA SER A 399 16.02 5.43 -3.59
C SER A 399 15.58 5.02 -2.17
N PRO A 400 14.28 5.07 -1.84
CA PRO A 400 13.77 4.53 -0.58
C PRO A 400 14.21 3.09 -0.35
N GLU A 401 14.18 2.26 -1.39
CA GLU A 401 14.64 0.87 -1.35
C GLU A 401 16.11 0.77 -0.95
N TRP A 402 16.97 1.61 -1.52
CA TRP A 402 18.38 1.69 -1.16
C TRP A 402 18.59 2.15 0.28
N ILE A 403 17.89 3.19 0.73
CA ILE A 403 17.97 3.69 2.11
C ILE A 403 17.59 2.58 3.10
N MET A 404 16.48 1.88 2.84
CA MET A 404 16.03 0.76 3.66
C MET A 404 17.05 -0.38 3.69
N ALA A 405 17.73 -0.66 2.57
CA ALA A 405 18.79 -1.68 2.50
C ALA A 405 20.04 -1.27 3.31
N GLN A 406 20.46 -0.01 3.24
CA GLN A 406 21.63 0.48 3.98
C GLN A 406 21.40 0.45 5.49
N ILE A 407 20.26 0.95 5.96
CA ILE A 407 19.90 0.92 7.39
C ILE A 407 19.86 -0.54 7.88
N GLY A 408 19.35 -1.46 7.05
CA GLY A 408 19.35 -2.90 7.34
C GLY A 408 20.76 -3.50 7.49
N LYS A 409 21.71 -3.11 6.63
CA LYS A 409 23.11 -3.59 6.67
C LYS A 409 23.86 -3.10 7.90
N THR A 410 23.72 -1.82 8.26
CA THR A 410 24.36 -1.24 9.44
C THR A 410 23.92 -1.95 10.72
N GLY A 411 22.64 -2.31 10.82
CA GLY A 411 22.10 -3.09 11.95
C GLY A 411 22.64 -4.53 12.05
N GLN A 412 23.09 -5.14 10.93
CA GLN A 412 23.70 -6.47 10.93
C GLN A 412 25.18 -6.43 11.30
N LYS A 413 25.96 -5.50 10.72
CA LYS A 413 27.41 -5.36 10.99
C LYS A 413 27.70 -5.13 12.46
N ARG A 414 26.91 -4.28 13.13
CA ARG A 414 27.05 -3.98 14.57
C ARG A 414 26.82 -5.21 15.47
N LYS A 415 26.09 -6.23 15.01
CA LYS A 415 25.89 -7.47 15.79
C LYS A 415 27.07 -8.41 15.69
N ILE A 416 27.69 -8.51 14.52
CA ILE A 416 28.86 -9.37 14.31
C ILE A 416 30.03 -8.85 15.15
N SER A 417 30.23 -7.53 15.20
CA SER A 417 31.25 -6.93 16.07
C SER A 417 30.97 -7.20 17.55
N VAL A 418 29.75 -6.94 18.04
CA VAL A 418 29.39 -7.18 19.45
C VAL A 418 29.49 -8.65 19.84
N GLN A 419 29.10 -9.59 18.98
CA GLN A 419 29.29 -11.03 19.25
C GLN A 419 30.77 -11.39 19.34
N LYS A 420 31.60 -10.84 18.44
CA LYS A 420 33.05 -11.09 18.43
C LYS A 420 33.71 -10.54 19.71
N ASP A 421 33.32 -9.34 20.13
CA ASP A 421 33.80 -8.71 21.36
C ASP A 421 33.36 -9.50 22.61
N THR A 422 32.12 -9.99 22.62
CA THR A 422 31.60 -10.79 23.74
C THR A 422 32.30 -12.15 23.82
N SER A 423 32.51 -12.84 22.70
CA SER A 423 33.26 -14.11 22.70
C SER A 423 34.71 -13.94 23.15
N GLN A 424 35.35 -12.82 22.79
CA GLN A 424 36.72 -12.53 23.25
C GLN A 424 36.78 -12.22 24.74
N ILE A 425 35.74 -11.58 25.31
CA ILE A 425 35.64 -11.39 26.75
C ILE A 425 35.43 -12.74 27.45
N THR A 426 34.52 -13.59 26.95
CA THR A 426 34.25 -14.91 27.55
C THR A 426 35.46 -15.85 27.47
N GLU A 427 36.23 -15.83 26.38
CA GLU A 427 37.50 -16.56 26.26
C GLU A 427 38.57 -16.04 27.22
N LYS A 428 38.64 -14.73 27.45
CA LYS A 428 39.55 -14.13 28.44
C LYS A 428 39.15 -14.41 29.89
N THR A 429 37.85 -14.61 30.17
CA THR A 429 37.32 -15.06 31.47
C THR A 429 37.16 -16.58 31.59
N SER A 430 37.86 -17.36 30.77
CA SER A 430 37.94 -18.82 30.87
C SER A 430 38.40 -19.28 32.27
N PRO A 431 37.98 -20.45 32.79
CA PRO A 431 37.98 -20.82 34.22
C PRO A 431 39.35 -20.92 34.92
N LYS A 432 40.46 -20.60 34.27
CA LYS A 432 41.79 -20.63 34.91
C LYS A 432 41.95 -19.57 36.01
N GLN A 433 41.12 -18.53 36.05
CA GLN A 433 41.11 -17.54 37.14
C GLN A 433 40.05 -17.80 38.23
N LEU A 434 39.20 -18.83 38.08
CA LEU A 434 38.22 -19.21 39.11
C LEU A 434 38.73 -20.30 40.08
N ASN A 435 39.97 -20.78 39.90
CA ASN A 435 40.65 -21.71 40.81
C ASN A 435 41.73 -21.01 41.69
N GLN A 436 41.65 -19.69 41.85
CA GLN A 436 42.56 -18.90 42.71
C GLN A 436 41.82 -17.99 43.71
N ILE A 437 40.58 -18.33 44.06
CA ILE A 437 39.87 -17.74 45.22
C ILE A 437 39.44 -18.89 46.13
#